data_AF-A0A836TK54-F1
#
_entry.id   AF-A0A836TK54-F1
#
_cell.length_a   1.000
_cell.length_b   1.000
_cell.length_c   1.000
_cell.angle_alpha   90.00
_cell.angle_beta   90.00
_cell.angle_gamma   90.00
#
_symmetry.space_group_name_H-M   'P 1'
#
loop_
_entity.id
_entity.type
_entity.pdbx_description
1 polymer ?
#
loop_
_entity_poly.entity_id
_entity_poly.type
_entity_poly.pdbx_seq_one_letter_code
_entity_poly.pdbx_strand_id
1 'polypeptide(L)'
;PGSYKKTRAGLERLVNQRKKFGGKYPLIHLTCVISLGNVMDLVTLYDYSEEIGVNVCNFVLQNPATYWHAKDYDQANHLLKKPPLIEEIDSKTLKGQLDLLLEREKTYSSQLRFSPNYITPNEIVRYYSNQSSYKDYRCYTPWTKMAFSAYGDIFSCPHYRLGSFDDENNISPWNGERSREFRERIKNEKIFPGCLGCCQSEYIGSEK
;
A
#
# COMPACT_ATOMS: atom_id res chain seq x y z
N PRO A 1 -11.84 14.00 -15.93
CA PRO A 1 -13.20 13.59 -15.47
C PRO A 1 -13.62 12.24 -16.08
N GLY A 2 -14.23 11.34 -15.30
CA GLY A 2 -14.76 10.06 -15.81
C GLY A 2 -13.92 8.80 -15.54
N SER A 3 -12.81 8.91 -14.80
CA SER A 3 -12.02 7.74 -14.38
C SER A 3 -12.87 6.72 -13.61
N TYR A 4 -13.62 7.18 -12.60
CA TYR A 4 -14.56 6.34 -11.83
C TYR A 4 -15.53 5.56 -12.72
N LYS A 5 -16.22 6.23 -13.65
CA LYS A 5 -17.18 5.60 -14.57
C LYS A 5 -16.50 4.52 -15.43
N LYS A 6 -15.30 4.79 -15.96
CA LYS A 6 -14.56 3.83 -16.78
C LYS A 6 -14.08 2.63 -15.97
N THR A 7 -13.53 2.85 -14.78
CA THR A 7 -13.09 1.78 -13.86
C THR A 7 -14.26 0.88 -13.47
N ARG A 8 -15.39 1.47 -13.06
CA ARG A 8 -16.60 0.75 -12.70
C ARG A 8 -17.13 -0.11 -13.86
N ALA A 9 -17.31 0.49 -15.04
CA ALA A 9 -17.79 -0.22 -16.22
C ALA A 9 -16.84 -1.37 -16.66
N GLY A 10 -15.53 -1.14 -16.58
CA GLY A 10 -14.54 -2.17 -16.88
C GLY A 10 -14.56 -3.33 -15.89
N LEU A 11 -14.69 -3.03 -14.59
CA LEU A 11 -14.76 -4.00 -13.51
C LEU A 11 -16.03 -4.86 -13.61
N GLU A 12 -17.20 -4.24 -13.76
CA GLU A 12 -18.47 -4.96 -13.92
C GLU A 12 -18.46 -5.86 -15.15
N ARG A 13 -17.87 -5.38 -16.27
CA ARG A 13 -17.69 -6.21 -17.46
C ARG A 13 -16.81 -7.43 -17.17
N LEU A 14 -15.70 -7.25 -16.46
CA LEU A 14 -14.80 -8.35 -16.10
C LEU A 14 -15.49 -9.39 -15.22
N VAL A 15 -16.21 -8.93 -14.19
CA VAL A 15 -17.01 -9.78 -13.29
C VAL A 15 -18.08 -10.56 -14.07
N ASN A 16 -18.82 -9.88 -14.95
CA ASN A 16 -19.87 -10.52 -15.73
C ASN A 16 -19.33 -11.58 -16.69
N GLN A 17 -18.17 -11.33 -17.31
CA GLN A 17 -17.52 -12.34 -18.15
C GLN A 17 -17.07 -13.56 -17.32
N ARG A 18 -16.42 -13.34 -16.18
CA ARG A 18 -16.04 -14.42 -15.27
C ARG A 18 -17.23 -15.30 -14.88
N LYS A 19 -18.38 -14.68 -14.54
CA LYS A 19 -19.64 -15.39 -14.23
C LYS A 19 -20.16 -16.20 -15.42
N LYS A 20 -20.18 -15.62 -16.63
CA LYS A 20 -20.64 -16.31 -17.86
C LYS A 20 -19.83 -17.56 -18.19
N PHE A 21 -18.53 -17.55 -17.92
CA PHE A 21 -17.66 -18.71 -18.14
C PHE A 21 -17.65 -19.70 -16.96
N GLY A 22 -18.40 -19.45 -15.89
CA GLY A 22 -18.37 -20.26 -14.67
C GLY A 22 -16.98 -20.28 -14.00
N GLY A 23 -16.14 -19.30 -14.29
CA GLY A 23 -14.73 -19.29 -13.91
C GLY A 23 -14.51 -18.79 -12.48
N LYS A 24 -13.55 -19.40 -11.77
CA LYS A 24 -13.01 -18.85 -10.51
C LYS A 24 -12.12 -17.62 -10.74
N TYR A 25 -11.55 -17.50 -11.95
CA TYR A 25 -10.53 -16.52 -12.29
C TYR A 25 -11.03 -15.49 -13.33
N PRO A 26 -10.47 -14.27 -13.33
CA PRO A 26 -9.44 -13.78 -12.40
C PRO A 26 -10.00 -13.53 -10.99
N LEU A 27 -9.13 -13.64 -9.99
CA LEU A 27 -9.40 -13.08 -8.67
C LEU A 27 -9.26 -11.56 -8.78
N ILE A 28 -10.21 -10.85 -8.21
CA ILE A 28 -10.28 -9.39 -8.31
C ILE A 28 -10.01 -8.79 -6.94
N HIS A 29 -9.03 -7.89 -6.90
CA HIS A 29 -8.66 -7.14 -5.72
C HIS A 29 -8.87 -5.66 -6.00
N LEU A 30 -9.81 -5.06 -5.26
CA LEU A 30 -10.09 -3.63 -5.29
C LEU A 30 -9.29 -2.95 -4.18
N THR A 31 -8.61 -1.87 -4.51
CA THR A 31 -7.79 -1.11 -3.57
C THR A 31 -8.21 0.35 -3.57
N CYS A 32 -8.45 0.90 -2.38
CA CYS A 32 -8.82 2.30 -2.17
C CYS A 32 -7.85 2.96 -1.18
N VAL A 33 -7.37 4.15 -1.52
CA VAL A 33 -6.60 4.98 -0.58
C VAL A 33 -7.61 5.75 0.27
N ILE A 34 -7.53 5.61 1.60
CA ILE A 34 -8.37 6.39 2.53
C ILE A 34 -7.91 7.86 2.47
N SER A 35 -8.85 8.79 2.52
CA SER A 35 -8.59 10.24 2.55
C SER A 35 -9.77 10.96 3.20
N LEU A 36 -9.60 12.24 3.57
CA LEU A 36 -10.72 13.05 4.05
C LEU A 36 -11.87 13.09 3.03
N GLY A 37 -11.53 13.19 1.75
CA GLY A 37 -12.51 13.32 0.66
C GLY A 37 -13.35 12.06 0.37
N ASN A 38 -13.03 10.90 0.96
CA ASN A 38 -13.77 9.66 0.73
C ASN A 38 -14.11 8.86 1.99
N VAL A 39 -13.83 9.40 3.19
CA VAL A 39 -14.05 8.67 4.45
C VAL A 39 -15.50 8.21 4.61
N MET A 40 -16.47 9.00 4.13
CA MET A 40 -17.89 8.68 4.23
C MET A 40 -18.34 7.60 3.22
N ASP A 41 -17.52 7.28 2.23
CA ASP A 41 -17.83 6.34 1.16
C ASP A 41 -17.16 4.96 1.34
N LEU A 42 -16.38 4.77 2.41
CA LEU A 42 -15.62 3.53 2.63
C LEU A 42 -16.57 2.32 2.71
N VAL A 43 -17.64 2.43 3.50
CA VAL A 43 -18.63 1.35 3.65
C VAL A 43 -19.37 1.10 2.34
N THR A 44 -19.79 2.17 1.64
CA THR A 44 -20.45 2.04 0.32
C THR A 44 -19.58 1.33 -0.70
N LEU A 45 -18.26 1.59 -0.70
CA LEU A 45 -17.33 0.88 -1.58
C LEU A 45 -17.21 -0.61 -1.24
N TYR A 46 -17.28 -0.96 0.04
CA TYR A 46 -17.23 -2.35 0.47
C TYR A 46 -18.53 -3.09 0.15
N ASP A 47 -19.68 -2.48 0.41
CA ASP A 47 -21.00 -2.97 0.01
C ASP A 47 -21.05 -3.22 -1.51
N TYR A 48 -20.54 -2.26 -2.30
CA TYR A 48 -20.41 -2.41 -3.75
C TYR A 48 -19.51 -3.58 -4.15
N SER A 49 -18.38 -3.75 -3.46
CA SER A 49 -17.44 -4.85 -3.73
C SER A 49 -18.11 -6.21 -3.51
N GLU A 50 -18.93 -6.33 -2.46
CA GLU A 50 -19.73 -7.53 -2.19
C GLU A 50 -20.79 -7.77 -3.26
N GLU A 51 -21.56 -6.74 -3.61
CA GLU A 51 -22.65 -6.84 -4.60
C GLU A 51 -22.17 -7.44 -5.93
N ILE A 52 -21.01 -6.99 -6.42
CA ILE A 52 -20.47 -7.47 -7.70
C ILE A 52 -19.60 -8.73 -7.54
N GLY A 53 -19.26 -9.14 -6.31
CA GLY A 53 -18.44 -10.31 -6.03
C GLY A 53 -16.94 -10.10 -6.29
N VAL A 54 -16.40 -8.96 -5.90
CA VAL A 54 -14.94 -8.76 -5.78
C VAL A 54 -14.38 -9.71 -4.71
N ASN A 55 -13.14 -10.17 -4.86
CA ASN A 55 -12.58 -11.14 -3.91
C ASN A 55 -11.97 -10.46 -2.67
N VAL A 56 -11.33 -9.30 -2.85
CA VAL A 56 -10.70 -8.54 -1.76
C VAL A 56 -11.00 -7.06 -1.95
N CYS A 57 -11.46 -6.40 -0.89
CA CYS A 57 -11.57 -4.94 -0.79
C CYS A 57 -10.55 -4.45 0.23
N ASN A 58 -9.52 -3.74 -0.24
CA ASN A 58 -8.40 -3.28 0.57
C ASN A 58 -8.43 -1.76 0.72
N PHE A 59 -8.38 -1.29 1.96
CA PHE A 59 -8.23 0.11 2.30
C PHE A 59 -6.80 0.39 2.74
N VAL A 60 -6.16 1.35 2.07
CA VAL A 60 -4.72 1.65 2.21
C VAL A 60 -4.57 3.04 2.79
N LEU A 61 -3.60 3.21 3.68
CA LEU A 61 -3.19 4.55 4.13
C LEU A 61 -2.75 5.42 2.94
N GLN A 62 -3.09 6.70 2.98
CA GLN A 62 -2.51 7.69 2.10
C GLN A 62 -1.04 7.88 2.45
N ASN A 63 -0.15 7.72 1.48
CA ASN A 63 1.26 8.00 1.68
C ASN A 63 1.62 9.37 1.06
N PRO A 64 1.92 10.41 1.87
CA PRO A 64 2.29 11.74 1.36
C PRO A 64 3.77 11.85 1.01
N ALA A 65 4.55 10.77 1.11
CA ALA A 65 5.96 10.78 0.74
C ALA A 65 6.14 11.22 -0.72
N THR A 66 7.16 12.03 -0.97
CA THR A 66 7.50 12.45 -2.33
C THR A 66 7.99 11.24 -3.13
N TYR A 67 7.37 11.03 -4.28
CA TYR A 67 7.79 10.06 -5.29
C TYR A 67 8.08 10.80 -6.58
N TRP A 68 9.28 10.61 -7.11
CA TRP A 68 9.60 11.04 -8.46
C TRP A 68 10.01 9.83 -9.31
N HIS A 69 9.60 9.81 -10.57
CA HIS A 69 9.95 8.74 -11.50
C HIS A 69 10.60 9.36 -12.73
N ALA A 70 11.85 9.01 -12.97
CA ALA A 70 12.61 9.36 -14.17
C ALA A 70 13.47 8.17 -14.58
N LYS A 71 14.33 8.33 -15.59
CA LYS A 71 15.42 7.39 -15.82
C LYS A 71 16.52 7.65 -14.77
N ASP A 72 17.19 6.60 -14.29
CA ASP A 72 18.39 6.68 -13.42
C ASP A 72 18.18 7.38 -12.06
N TYR A 73 16.94 7.49 -11.58
CA TYR A 73 16.67 8.22 -10.35
C TYR A 73 17.03 7.41 -9.10
N ASP A 74 17.57 8.08 -8.09
CA ASP A 74 17.77 7.52 -6.75
C ASP A 74 17.34 8.52 -5.69
N GLN A 75 16.45 8.09 -4.80
CA GLN A 75 15.81 8.91 -3.78
C GLN A 75 16.09 8.40 -2.37
N ALA A 76 17.19 7.69 -2.16
CA ALA A 76 17.52 7.07 -0.87
C ALA A 76 17.51 8.08 0.29
N ASN A 77 17.88 9.34 0.04
CA ASN A 77 17.86 10.42 1.03
C ASN A 77 16.44 10.75 1.54
N HIS A 78 15.39 10.46 0.76
CA HIS A 78 14.00 10.65 1.20
C HIS A 78 13.59 9.64 2.27
N LEU A 79 14.25 8.48 2.36
CA LEU A 79 13.99 7.52 3.44
C LEU A 79 14.26 8.14 4.83
N LEU A 80 15.22 9.05 4.94
CA LEU A 80 15.59 9.68 6.21
C LEU A 80 14.71 10.91 6.54
N LYS A 81 13.85 11.33 5.62
CA LYS A 81 12.99 12.51 5.79
C LYS A 81 11.58 12.06 6.16
N LYS A 82 11.05 12.58 7.29
CA LYS A 82 9.64 12.34 7.64
C LYS A 82 8.76 12.87 6.50
N PRO A 83 7.72 12.12 6.07
CA PRO A 83 6.77 12.62 5.09
C PRO A 83 6.04 13.86 5.62
N PRO A 84 5.47 14.69 4.73
CA PRO A 84 4.55 15.74 5.12
C PRO A 84 3.39 15.19 5.97
N LEU A 85 2.77 16.06 6.76
CA LEU A 85 1.53 15.70 7.45
C LEU A 85 0.43 15.39 6.42
N ILE A 86 -0.43 14.44 6.77
CA ILE A 86 -1.63 14.17 5.98
C ILE A 86 -2.78 15.07 6.44
N GLU A 87 -3.75 15.25 5.55
CA GLU A 87 -5.01 15.90 5.89
C GLU A 87 -5.73 15.06 6.95
N GLU A 88 -6.04 15.70 8.08
CA GLU A 88 -6.62 15.01 9.22
C GLU A 88 -8.06 14.58 8.94
N ILE A 89 -8.43 13.42 9.47
CA ILE A 89 -9.80 12.93 9.46
C ILE A 89 -10.28 12.88 10.91
N ASP A 90 -11.48 13.39 11.17
CA ASP A 90 -12.07 13.30 12.50
C ASP A 90 -12.07 11.85 13.01
N SER A 91 -11.45 11.65 14.17
CA SER A 91 -11.21 10.31 14.72
C SER A 91 -12.50 9.54 14.97
N LYS A 92 -13.59 10.22 15.37
CA LYS A 92 -14.88 9.55 15.61
C LYS A 92 -15.51 9.08 14.31
N THR A 93 -15.50 9.95 13.30
CA THR A 93 -15.98 9.65 11.94
C THR A 93 -15.23 8.46 11.36
N LEU A 94 -13.90 8.50 11.33
CA LEU A 94 -13.08 7.44 10.77
C LEU A 94 -13.26 6.13 11.53
N LYS A 95 -13.26 6.17 12.88
CA LYS A 95 -13.50 4.99 13.71
C LYS A 95 -14.86 4.37 13.42
N GLY A 96 -15.91 5.18 13.32
CA GLY A 96 -17.26 4.70 12.99
C GLY A 96 -17.31 4.00 11.63
N GLN A 97 -16.64 4.53 10.61
CA GLN A 97 -16.57 3.89 9.29
C GLN A 97 -15.79 2.56 9.33
N LEU A 98 -14.66 2.52 10.03
CA LEU A 98 -13.87 1.29 10.18
C LEU A 98 -14.64 0.20 10.95
N ASP A 99 -15.39 0.58 11.99
CA ASP A 99 -16.22 -0.36 12.74
C ASP A 99 -17.35 -0.93 11.88
N LEU A 100 -18.00 -0.11 11.07
CA LEU A 100 -19.00 -0.57 10.11
C LEU A 100 -18.42 -1.56 9.09
N LEU A 101 -17.21 -1.31 8.58
CA LEU A 101 -16.53 -2.25 7.68
C LEU A 101 -16.31 -3.61 8.35
N LEU A 102 -15.83 -3.63 9.59
CA LEU A 102 -15.61 -4.86 10.36
C LEU A 102 -16.92 -5.60 10.66
N GLU A 103 -18.02 -4.88 10.90
CA GLU A 103 -19.34 -5.50 11.05
C GLU A 103 -19.80 -6.17 9.74
N ARG A 104 -19.56 -5.55 8.58
CA ARG A 104 -19.88 -6.14 7.27
C ARG A 104 -19.06 -7.40 6.99
N GLU A 105 -17.76 -7.37 7.30
CA GLU A 105 -16.82 -8.49 7.10
C GLU A 105 -17.31 -9.81 7.71
N LYS A 106 -18.03 -9.77 8.84
CA LYS A 106 -18.58 -10.98 9.49
C LYS A 106 -19.55 -11.78 8.61
N THR A 107 -20.14 -11.13 7.61
CA THR A 107 -21.21 -11.70 6.75
C THR A 107 -20.87 -11.69 5.27
N TYR A 108 -19.90 -10.88 4.85
CA TYR A 108 -19.55 -10.72 3.45
C TYR A 108 -18.62 -11.82 2.95
N SER A 109 -18.75 -12.14 1.66
CA SER A 109 -17.86 -13.08 0.98
C SER A 109 -16.59 -12.42 0.46
N SER A 110 -16.66 -11.12 0.18
CA SER A 110 -15.52 -10.27 -0.14
C SER A 110 -14.63 -10.11 1.08
N GLN A 111 -13.34 -10.37 0.97
CA GLN A 111 -12.42 -10.20 2.08
C GLN A 111 -12.12 -8.71 2.32
N LEU A 112 -12.30 -8.23 3.55
CA LEU A 112 -11.81 -6.92 3.97
C LEU A 112 -10.30 -6.99 4.25
N ARG A 113 -9.56 -5.97 3.82
CA ARG A 113 -8.15 -5.81 4.16
C ARG A 113 -7.82 -4.36 4.47
N PHE A 114 -6.87 -4.18 5.38
CA PHE A 114 -6.20 -2.92 5.60
C PHE A 114 -4.72 -3.03 5.25
N SER A 115 -4.15 -1.97 4.68
CA SER A 115 -2.71 -1.86 4.42
C SER A 115 -2.14 -0.59 5.05
N PRO A 116 -0.95 -0.63 5.68
CA PRO A 116 0.05 -1.72 5.70
C PRO A 116 -0.39 -3.01 6.40
N ASN A 117 0.37 -4.09 6.18
CA ASN A 117 0.05 -5.40 6.73
C ASN A 117 -0.06 -5.33 8.27
N TYR A 118 -1.03 -6.07 8.82
CA TYR A 118 -1.31 -6.15 10.26
C TYR A 118 -1.74 -4.84 10.94
N ILE A 119 -1.99 -3.76 10.17
CA ILE A 119 -2.48 -2.51 10.74
C ILE A 119 -3.85 -2.71 11.38
N THR A 120 -4.05 -2.07 12.54
CA THR A 120 -5.32 -2.12 13.27
C THR A 120 -6.17 -0.88 12.97
N PRO A 121 -7.50 -0.94 13.13
CA PRO A 121 -8.37 0.23 13.01
C PRO A 121 -7.93 1.40 13.89
N ASN A 122 -7.48 1.12 15.12
CA ASN A 122 -7.01 2.15 16.05
C ASN A 122 -5.73 2.81 15.52
N GLU A 123 -4.83 2.05 14.90
CA GLU A 123 -3.64 2.61 14.27
C GLU A 123 -3.96 3.44 13.03
N ILE A 124 -4.95 3.02 12.23
CA ILE A 124 -5.44 3.82 11.11
C ILE A 124 -5.95 5.18 11.62
N VAL A 125 -6.74 5.19 12.70
CA VAL A 125 -7.21 6.44 13.32
C VAL A 125 -6.03 7.30 13.81
N ARG A 126 -5.05 6.70 14.50
CA ARG A 126 -3.85 7.41 14.96
C ARG A 126 -3.01 7.98 13.81
N TYR A 127 -3.00 7.29 12.67
CA TYR A 127 -2.32 7.76 11.46
C TYR A 127 -2.97 9.03 10.93
N TYR A 128 -4.29 9.01 10.76
CA TYR A 128 -5.08 10.15 10.27
C TYR A 128 -5.26 11.29 11.28
N SER A 129 -4.81 11.12 12.53
CA SER A 129 -4.61 12.21 13.49
C SER A 129 -3.16 12.69 13.57
N ASN A 130 -2.29 12.27 12.64
CA ASN A 130 -0.86 12.59 12.60
C ASN A 130 -0.07 12.19 13.87
N GLN A 131 -0.58 11.23 14.65
CA GLN A 131 0.01 10.77 15.91
C GLN A 131 0.81 9.47 15.78
N SER A 132 0.78 8.82 14.61
CA SER A 132 1.53 7.59 14.36
C SER A 132 3.05 7.81 14.33
N SER A 133 3.77 6.80 14.81
CA SER A 133 5.23 6.73 14.76
C SER A 133 5.67 5.69 13.74
N TYR A 134 6.66 6.03 12.89
CA TYR A 134 7.26 5.06 11.97
C TYR A 134 7.95 3.90 12.70
N LYS A 135 8.33 4.08 13.97
CA LYS A 135 8.96 3.04 14.79
C LYS A 135 8.04 1.87 15.12
N ASP A 136 6.73 2.07 14.95
CA ASP A 136 5.72 1.05 15.22
C ASP A 136 5.51 0.13 14.00
N TYR A 137 6.44 0.22 13.03
CA TYR A 137 6.42 -0.53 11.78
C TYR A 137 7.78 -1.18 11.51
N ARG A 138 7.81 -2.13 10.57
CA ARG A 138 9.04 -2.72 10.01
C ARG A 138 8.90 -2.96 8.50
N CYS A 139 10.02 -3.17 7.82
CA CYS A 139 10.04 -3.41 6.38
C CYS A 139 10.81 -4.70 6.02
N TYR A 140 10.19 -5.58 5.21
CA TYR A 140 10.85 -6.76 4.62
C TYR A 140 11.00 -6.69 3.09
N THR A 141 10.61 -5.56 2.49
CA THR A 141 10.73 -5.35 1.03
C THR A 141 12.11 -5.71 0.47
N PRO A 142 13.26 -5.37 1.12
CA PRO A 142 14.59 -5.69 0.61
C PRO A 142 14.94 -7.19 0.47
N TRP A 143 14.15 -8.08 1.08
CA TRP A 143 14.32 -9.54 0.98
C TRP A 143 13.23 -10.21 0.15
N THR A 144 12.19 -9.48 -0.25
CA THR A 144 10.98 -10.07 -0.84
C THR A 144 10.59 -9.46 -2.19
N LYS A 145 11.12 -8.28 -2.54
CA LYS A 145 10.69 -7.54 -3.72
C LYS A 145 11.84 -6.85 -4.42
N MET A 146 11.71 -6.82 -5.74
CA MET A 146 12.53 -6.01 -6.64
C MET A 146 11.59 -5.48 -7.72
N ALA A 147 11.70 -4.19 -8.02
CA ALA A 147 10.90 -3.53 -9.03
C ALA A 147 11.79 -3.10 -10.19
N PHE A 148 11.20 -3.08 -11.39
CA PHE A 148 11.87 -2.73 -12.62
C PHE A 148 11.12 -1.58 -13.29
N SER A 149 11.83 -0.54 -13.71
CA SER A 149 11.23 0.51 -14.54
C SER A 149 11.19 0.10 -16.01
N ALA A 150 10.41 0.82 -16.82
CA ALA A 150 10.41 0.66 -18.27
C ALA A 150 11.75 1.04 -18.92
N TYR A 151 12.63 1.75 -18.21
CA TYR A 151 13.99 2.10 -18.66
C TYR A 151 15.03 1.05 -18.29
N GLY A 152 14.64 -0.04 -17.60
CA GLY A 152 15.56 -1.07 -17.12
C GLY A 152 16.26 -0.74 -15.80
N ASP A 153 15.85 0.32 -15.11
CA ASP A 153 16.31 0.59 -13.74
C ASP A 153 15.72 -0.44 -12.77
N ILE A 154 16.51 -0.80 -11.77
CA ILE A 154 16.20 -1.83 -10.79
C ILE A 154 16.11 -1.17 -9.41
N PHE A 155 15.08 -1.51 -8.63
CA PHE A 155 14.81 -0.89 -7.33
C PHE A 155 14.45 -1.92 -6.27
N SER A 156 14.85 -1.66 -5.03
CA SER A 156 14.32 -2.40 -3.88
C SER A 156 12.96 -1.86 -3.45
N CYS A 157 12.80 -0.54 -3.49
CA CYS A 157 11.54 0.16 -3.28
C CYS A 157 11.56 1.46 -4.11
N PRO A 158 10.44 2.18 -4.24
CA PRO A 158 10.40 3.39 -5.06
C PRO A 158 11.42 4.48 -4.67
N HIS A 159 12.05 4.42 -3.50
CA HIS A 159 13.09 5.37 -3.08
C HIS A 159 14.52 4.87 -3.29
N TYR A 160 14.77 3.56 -3.38
CA TYR A 160 16.12 3.00 -3.31
C TYR A 160 16.46 2.23 -4.57
N ARG A 161 17.23 2.87 -5.47
CA ARG A 161 17.73 2.27 -6.72
C ARG A 161 18.83 1.27 -6.42
N LEU A 162 18.89 0.19 -7.18
CA LEU A 162 19.88 -0.89 -7.07
C LEU A 162 20.86 -0.91 -8.26
N GLY A 163 20.46 -0.34 -9.40
CA GLY A 163 21.26 -0.32 -10.63
C GLY A 163 20.36 -0.34 -11.87
N SER A 164 20.91 -0.81 -12.99
CA SER A 164 20.17 -1.07 -14.22
C SER A 164 20.57 -2.43 -14.84
N PHE A 165 19.83 -2.92 -15.83
CA PHE A 165 20.19 -4.15 -16.56
C PHE A 165 21.47 -4.01 -17.41
N ASP A 166 21.84 -2.79 -17.80
CA ASP A 166 22.99 -2.52 -18.69
C ASP A 166 24.34 -2.53 -17.94
N ASP A 167 24.34 -2.73 -16.62
CA ASP A 167 25.58 -2.88 -15.84
C ASP A 167 26.20 -4.27 -16.10
N GLU A 168 27.02 -4.38 -17.16
CA GLU A 168 27.68 -5.61 -17.62
C GLU A 168 28.54 -6.32 -16.55
N ASN A 169 28.91 -5.62 -15.48
CA ASN A 169 29.77 -6.13 -14.41
C ASN A 169 29.01 -6.57 -13.14
N ASN A 170 27.69 -6.47 -13.10
CA ASN A 170 26.95 -6.68 -11.85
C ASN A 170 26.57 -8.16 -11.64
N ILE A 171 27.12 -8.75 -10.58
CA ILE A 171 26.51 -9.92 -9.91
C ILE A 171 25.05 -9.57 -9.65
N SER A 172 24.12 -10.50 -9.95
CA SER A 172 22.67 -10.36 -9.77
C SER A 172 22.28 -9.21 -8.82
N PRO A 173 21.60 -8.15 -9.31
CA PRO A 173 21.28 -6.94 -8.53
C PRO A 173 20.63 -7.23 -7.19
N TRP A 174 19.92 -8.36 -7.07
CA TRP A 174 19.36 -8.88 -5.83
C TRP A 174 20.39 -9.08 -4.70
N ASN A 175 21.58 -9.56 -5.04
CA ASN A 175 22.69 -9.84 -4.11
C ASN A 175 23.90 -8.93 -4.31
N GLY A 176 23.80 -7.91 -5.15
CA GLY A 176 24.83 -6.87 -5.32
C GLY A 176 25.10 -6.08 -4.04
N GLU A 177 26.20 -5.34 -4.04
CA GLU A 177 26.69 -4.55 -2.90
C GLU A 177 25.59 -3.64 -2.31
N ARG A 178 24.98 -2.81 -3.16
CA ARG A 178 23.91 -1.87 -2.79
C ARG A 178 22.69 -2.55 -2.15
N SER A 179 22.31 -3.74 -2.62
CA SER A 179 21.23 -4.53 -2.01
C SER A 179 21.60 -5.07 -0.63
N ARG A 180 22.86 -5.51 -0.44
CA ARG A 180 23.37 -5.97 0.86
C ARG A 180 23.45 -4.82 1.85
N GLU A 181 23.98 -3.67 1.44
CA GLU A 181 24.01 -2.46 2.24
C GLU A 181 22.62 -2.05 2.71
N PHE A 182 21.63 -2.08 1.82
CA PHE A 182 20.27 -1.72 2.18
C PHE A 182 19.64 -2.70 3.17
N ARG A 183 19.86 -4.00 3.00
CA ARG A 183 19.43 -5.04 3.94
C ARG A 183 20.06 -4.85 5.31
N GLU A 184 21.36 -4.59 5.39
CA GLU A 184 22.03 -4.34 6.68
C GLU A 184 21.49 -3.08 7.36
N ARG A 185 21.24 -2.00 6.62
CA ARG A 185 20.59 -0.81 7.17
C ARG A 185 19.19 -1.10 7.71
N ILE A 186 18.34 -1.79 6.94
CA ILE A 186 16.98 -2.14 7.39
C ILE A 186 17.02 -3.12 8.56
N LYS A 187 17.98 -4.04 8.61
CA LYS A 187 18.15 -4.95 9.75
C LYS A 187 18.45 -4.20 11.05
N ASN A 188 19.27 -3.15 10.97
CA ASN A 188 19.62 -2.32 12.13
C ASN A 188 18.50 -1.34 12.52
N GLU A 189 17.86 -0.71 11.54
CA GLU A 189 16.87 0.37 11.76
C GLU A 189 15.42 -0.14 11.82
N LYS A 190 15.15 -1.37 11.39
CA LYS A 190 13.82 -1.97 11.09
C LYS A 190 13.07 -1.30 9.93
N ILE A 191 13.07 0.03 9.88
CA ILE A 191 12.38 0.89 8.92
C ILE A 191 12.90 2.34 9.06
N PHE A 192 12.64 3.21 8.08
CA PHE A 192 13.07 4.62 8.12
C PHE A 192 11.89 5.61 8.30
N PRO A 193 12.15 6.85 8.76
CA PRO A 193 11.10 7.88 8.91
C PRO A 193 10.25 8.11 7.66
N GLY A 194 10.88 8.15 6.49
CA GLY A 194 10.24 8.36 5.18
C GLY A 194 9.34 7.22 4.73
N CYS A 195 9.32 6.10 5.46
CA CYS A 195 8.46 4.97 5.17
C CYS A 195 7.10 5.04 5.87
N LEU A 196 6.85 6.05 6.71
CA LEU A 196 5.56 6.22 7.40
C LEU A 196 4.42 6.37 6.38
N GLY A 197 3.45 5.45 6.42
CA GLY A 197 2.36 5.37 5.43
C GLY A 197 2.64 4.44 4.23
N CYS A 198 3.82 3.81 4.15
CA CYS A 198 4.12 2.84 3.09
C CYS A 198 3.18 1.63 3.17
N CYS A 199 2.52 1.28 2.07
CA CYS A 199 1.61 0.12 2.02
C CYS A 199 2.32 -1.24 2.11
N GLN A 200 3.65 -1.27 1.99
CA GLN A 200 4.46 -2.49 2.04
C GLN A 200 5.10 -2.75 3.42
N SER A 201 4.93 -1.84 4.38
CA SER A 201 5.39 -2.08 5.74
C SER A 201 4.47 -3.06 6.47
N GLU A 202 4.93 -3.53 7.61
CA GLU A 202 4.15 -4.27 8.59
C GLU A 202 4.02 -3.43 9.86
N TYR A 203 2.81 -3.29 10.38
CA TYR A 203 2.58 -2.73 11.70
C TYR A 203 2.95 -3.76 12.76
N ILE A 204 3.78 -3.38 13.73
CA ILE A 204 4.27 -4.26 14.81
C ILE A 204 3.78 -3.84 16.20
N GLY A 205 2.98 -2.76 16.28
CA GLY A 205 2.56 -2.18 17.54
C GLY A 205 3.55 -1.16 18.07
N SER A 206 3.10 -0.28 18.97
CA SER A 206 3.99 0.57 19.75
C SER A 206 4.77 -0.29 20.74
N GLU A 207 6.09 -0.13 20.79
CA GLU A 207 6.89 -0.66 21.88
C GLU A 207 6.35 -0.03 23.20
N LYS A 208 5.98 -0.89 24.16
CA LYS A 208 5.56 -0.46 25.50
C LYS A 208 6.75 0.05 26.31
#